data_AF-A0A1V9YU87-F1
#
_entry.id   AF-A0A1V9YU87-F1
#
_cell.length_a   1.000
_cell.length_b   1.000
_cell.length_c   1.000
_cell.angle_alpha   90.00
_cell.angle_beta   90.00
_cell.angle_gamma   90.00
#
_symmetry.space_group_name_H-M   'P 1'
#
loop_
_entity.id
_entity.type
_entity.pdbx_description
1 polymer ?
#
loop_
_entity_poly.entity_id
_entity_poly.type
_entity_poly.pdbx_seq_one_letter_code
_entity_poly.pdbx_strand_id
1 'polypeptide(L)'
;MDAILNPYDEQDMSHDDDHDDDHPHTSTSSEKPKFYMEKLHCLLDDCPADIALWNADGTAFTVLDAPAFERRVLPLYFKRIKFDSFARQLNSYGFKRGKKRHGHIYEFQHPQFRRGERDQLPTMKSRMGAPDTQETLQTRIDQLTDVTETLKAEVDAMKEMLHMLLQKKLLKAKQRQRAASRDE
;
A
#
# COMPACT_ATOMS: atom_id res chain seq x y z
N MET A 1 -11.41 17.28 -68.07
CA MET A 1 -11.52 16.32 -66.95
C MET A 1 -10.11 16.02 -66.53
N ASP A 2 -9.69 16.73 -65.48
CA ASP A 2 -8.31 16.98 -65.10
C ASP A 2 -7.57 15.78 -64.54
N ALA A 3 -6.24 15.89 -64.68
CA ALA A 3 -5.25 14.98 -64.18
C ALA A 3 -5.22 14.89 -62.64
N ILE A 4 -4.69 13.76 -62.22
CA ILE A 4 -4.57 13.24 -60.86
C ILE A 4 -3.31 13.81 -60.16
N LEU A 5 -3.41 13.94 -58.83
CA LEU A 5 -2.34 14.12 -57.81
C LEU A 5 -1.61 15.48 -57.76
N ASN A 6 -1.86 16.28 -56.69
CA ASN A 6 -1.08 16.27 -55.44
C ASN A 6 -1.48 17.49 -54.58
N PRO A 7 -2.05 17.34 -53.36
CA PRO A 7 -2.55 18.48 -52.58
C PRO A 7 -1.56 18.98 -51.50
N TYR A 8 -0.25 18.83 -51.71
CA TYR A 8 0.74 19.53 -50.89
C TYR A 8 1.10 20.85 -51.58
N ASP A 9 0.41 21.92 -51.18
CA ASP A 9 0.91 23.28 -51.33
C ASP A 9 0.76 24.00 -49.98
N GLU A 10 1.87 24.56 -49.55
CA GLU A 10 2.16 25.12 -48.24
C GLU A 10 1.47 26.47 -48.03
N GLN A 11 0.91 26.68 -46.84
CA GLN A 11 0.86 28.03 -46.25
C GLN A 11 1.02 27.94 -44.73
N ASP A 12 2.25 28.24 -44.34
CA ASP A 12 2.76 28.65 -43.04
C ASP A 12 1.79 29.56 -42.26
N MET A 13 1.37 29.11 -41.07
CA MET A 13 0.76 29.93 -40.03
C MET A 13 1.38 29.54 -38.69
N SER A 14 2.51 30.18 -38.40
CA SER A 14 3.08 30.35 -37.07
C SER A 14 2.07 30.95 -36.09
N HIS A 15 1.85 30.27 -34.96
CA HIS A 15 1.34 30.85 -33.73
C HIS A 15 2.02 30.16 -32.54
N ASP A 16 3.06 30.83 -32.05
CA ASP A 16 3.67 30.62 -30.75
C ASP A 16 2.85 31.32 -29.64
N ASP A 17 3.14 30.92 -28.40
CA ASP A 17 2.69 31.38 -27.07
C ASP A 17 1.37 30.79 -26.52
N ASP A 18 1.41 29.72 -25.74
CA ASP A 18 1.90 29.55 -24.34
C ASP A 18 0.93 30.04 -23.26
N HIS A 19 0.03 29.14 -22.84
CA HIS A 19 -0.32 28.96 -21.41
C HIS A 19 -0.98 27.59 -21.20
N ASP A 20 -0.17 26.52 -21.27
CA ASP A 20 -0.51 25.28 -20.60
C ASP A 20 -0.28 25.48 -19.09
N ASP A 21 -1.37 25.67 -18.35
CA ASP A 21 -1.41 25.49 -16.90
C ASP A 21 -1.36 23.97 -16.61
N ASP A 22 -0.23 23.35 -16.97
CA ASP A 22 0.14 22.00 -16.57
C ASP A 22 0.60 22.08 -15.11
N HIS A 23 -0.37 22.02 -14.20
CA HIS A 23 -0.07 21.70 -12.82
C HIS A 23 0.67 20.36 -12.78
N PRO A 24 1.96 20.33 -12.39
CA PRO A 24 2.70 19.08 -12.37
C PRO A 24 2.15 18.26 -11.21
N HIS A 25 1.28 17.30 -11.53
CA HIS A 25 1.03 16.16 -10.68
C HIS A 25 2.36 15.44 -10.53
N THR A 26 3.04 15.74 -9.43
CA THR A 26 4.40 15.31 -9.15
C THR A 26 4.53 13.81 -9.33
N SER A 27 5.11 13.40 -10.45
CA SER A 27 5.68 12.08 -10.67
C SER A 27 6.52 11.74 -9.45
N THR A 28 6.14 10.65 -8.77
CA THR A 28 6.89 10.11 -7.63
C THR A 28 8.28 9.74 -8.13
N SER A 29 9.22 10.66 -7.96
CA SER A 29 10.65 10.50 -8.19
C SER A 29 11.10 9.16 -7.61
N SER A 30 11.77 8.36 -8.43
CA SER A 30 12.45 7.14 -8.01
C SER A 30 13.60 7.50 -7.06
N GLU A 31 13.29 7.66 -5.77
CA GLU A 31 14.32 7.79 -4.74
C GLU A 31 15.24 6.55 -4.80
N LYS A 32 16.55 6.78 -4.80
CA LYS A 32 17.54 5.70 -4.93
C LYS A 32 17.40 4.70 -3.77
N PRO A 33 17.51 3.37 -4.02
CA PRO A 33 17.40 2.29 -3.03
C PRO A 33 18.13 2.50 -1.70
N LYS A 34 19.38 2.95 -1.75
CA LYS A 34 20.19 3.21 -0.55
C LYS A 34 19.57 4.27 0.35
N PHE A 35 19.08 5.36 -0.25
CA PHE A 35 18.55 6.49 0.50
C PHE A 35 17.24 6.15 1.22
N TYR A 36 16.41 5.29 0.61
CA TYR A 36 15.17 4.84 1.23
C TYR A 36 15.43 3.92 2.45
N MET A 37 16.39 2.99 2.36
CA MET A 37 16.76 2.12 3.49
C MET A 37 17.44 2.89 4.64
N GLU A 38 18.31 3.84 4.31
CA GLU A 38 18.96 4.70 5.30
C GLU A 38 17.93 5.56 6.06
N LYS A 39 16.97 6.15 5.35
CA LYS A 39 15.84 6.86 5.94
C LYS A 39 14.99 5.97 6.83
N LEU A 40 14.71 4.74 6.40
CA LEU A 40 13.94 3.77 7.19
C LEU A 40 14.67 3.44 8.51
N HIS A 41 15.99 3.31 8.47
CA HIS A 41 16.79 3.17 9.69
C HIS A 41 16.68 4.38 10.60
N CYS A 42 16.88 5.61 10.08
CA CYS A 42 16.72 6.82 10.90
C CYS A 42 15.33 6.86 11.53
N LEU A 43 14.31 6.58 10.72
CA LEU A 43 12.92 6.63 11.13
C LEU A 43 12.66 5.70 12.30
N LEU A 44 13.15 4.45 12.24
CA LEU A 44 12.91 3.46 13.29
C LEU A 44 13.74 3.72 14.55
N ASP A 45 14.90 4.36 14.43
CA ASP A 45 15.72 4.74 15.58
C ASP A 45 15.10 5.91 16.36
N ASP A 46 14.46 6.85 15.66
CA ASP A 46 13.81 8.02 16.25
C ASP A 46 12.30 7.83 16.52
N CYS A 47 11.72 6.69 16.12
CA CYS A 47 10.29 6.46 16.25
C CYS A 47 9.89 6.28 17.71
N PRO A 48 8.79 6.93 18.18
CA PRO A 48 8.20 6.60 19.46
C PRO A 48 7.79 5.12 19.53
N ALA A 49 8.22 4.43 20.59
CA ALA A 49 8.02 2.99 20.76
C ALA A 49 6.54 2.58 20.86
N ASP A 50 5.62 3.51 21.18
CA ASP A 50 4.17 3.31 21.14
C ASP A 50 3.60 3.29 19.71
N ILE A 51 4.35 3.81 18.73
CA ILE A 51 3.94 3.87 17.32
C ILE A 51 4.62 2.77 16.51
N ALA A 52 5.95 2.67 16.59
CA ALA A 52 6.71 1.59 15.97
C ALA A 52 8.00 1.31 16.74
N LEU A 53 8.39 0.03 16.79
CA LEU A 53 9.62 -0.39 17.45
C LEU A 53 10.27 -1.58 16.74
N TRP A 54 11.57 -1.71 16.96
CA TRP A 54 12.30 -2.93 16.67
C TRP A 54 11.92 -4.05 17.63
N ASN A 55 11.89 -5.29 17.16
CA ASN A 55 11.86 -6.45 18.05
C ASN A 55 13.15 -6.56 18.89
N ALA A 56 13.13 -7.40 19.92
CA ALA A 56 14.24 -7.50 20.87
C ALA A 56 15.57 -7.86 20.20
N ASP A 57 15.52 -8.81 19.27
CA ASP A 57 16.61 -9.33 18.46
C ASP A 57 17.01 -8.43 17.27
N GLY A 58 16.25 -7.36 16.99
CA GLY A 58 16.56 -6.37 15.97
C GLY A 58 16.45 -6.88 14.53
N THR A 59 15.78 -8.00 14.29
CA THR A 59 15.61 -8.63 12.97
C THR A 59 14.32 -8.22 12.25
N ALA A 60 13.38 -7.61 12.98
CA ALA A 60 12.12 -7.12 12.47
C ALA A 60 11.73 -5.83 13.21
N PHE A 61 10.81 -5.07 12.62
CA PHE A 61 10.16 -3.97 13.30
C PHE A 61 8.65 -4.10 13.19
N THR A 62 7.96 -3.54 14.16
CA THR A 62 6.51 -3.61 14.30
C THR A 62 5.95 -2.20 14.37
N VAL A 63 4.99 -1.90 13.50
CA VAL A 63 4.14 -0.71 13.56
C VAL A 63 2.90 -1.08 14.37
N LEU A 64 2.75 -0.47 15.55
CA LEU A 64 1.65 -0.70 16.49
C LEU A 64 0.42 0.16 16.19
N ASP A 65 0.64 1.39 15.73
CA ASP A 65 -0.42 2.35 15.36
C ASP A 65 -0.13 2.93 13.97
N ALA A 66 -0.65 2.25 12.94
CA ALA A 66 -0.48 2.70 11.55
C ALA A 66 -1.06 4.10 11.27
N PRO A 67 -2.26 4.48 11.77
CA PRO A 67 -2.76 5.85 11.64
C PRO A 67 -1.84 6.92 12.24
N ALA A 68 -1.30 6.70 13.44
CA ALA A 68 -0.35 7.63 14.06
C ALA A 68 0.99 7.66 13.31
N PHE A 69 1.47 6.50 12.86
CA PHE A 69 2.68 6.38 12.06
C PHE A 69 2.59 7.21 10.76
N GLU A 70 1.47 7.10 10.04
CA GLU A 70 1.23 7.87 8.82
C GLU A 70 1.17 9.38 9.05
N ARG A 71 0.52 9.83 10.12
CA ARG A 71 0.33 11.26 10.39
C ARG A 71 1.53 11.95 11.04
N ARG A 72 2.26 11.23 11.90
CA ARG A 72 3.27 11.83 12.78
C ARG A 72 4.70 11.49 12.36
N VAL A 73 4.93 10.30 11.82
CA VAL A 73 6.29 9.78 11.58
C VAL A 73 6.67 9.87 10.12
N LEU A 74 5.85 9.30 9.22
CA LEU A 74 6.14 9.28 7.77
C LEU A 74 6.44 10.66 7.16
N PRO A 75 5.72 11.75 7.51
CA PRO A 75 5.97 13.07 6.90
C PRO A 75 7.34 13.67 7.24
N LEU A 76 8.01 13.19 8.29
CA LEU A 76 9.33 13.65 8.70
C LEU A 76 10.45 13.09 7.81
N TYR A 77 10.24 11.92 7.20
CA TYR A 77 11.28 11.19 6.44
C TYR A 77 10.96 11.09 4.95
N PHE A 78 9.67 11.07 4.58
CA PHE A 78 9.21 10.81 3.22
C PHE A 78 8.20 11.88 2.77
N LYS A 79 8.40 12.42 1.57
CA LYS A 79 7.50 13.42 1.00
C LYS A 79 6.18 12.75 0.55
N ARG A 80 5.07 13.15 1.17
CA ARG A 80 3.69 12.76 0.81
C ARG A 80 3.53 11.24 0.57
N ILE A 81 3.80 10.44 1.60
CA ILE A 81 3.63 8.98 1.56
C ILE A 81 2.48 8.55 2.48
N LYS A 82 1.61 7.66 1.99
CA LYS A 82 0.61 6.95 2.81
C LYS A 82 1.19 5.65 3.35
N PHE A 83 0.64 5.13 4.43
CA PHE A 83 1.07 3.87 5.03
C PHE A 83 1.06 2.71 4.04
N ASP A 84 0.04 2.62 3.19
CA ASP A 84 -0.02 1.57 2.16
C ASP A 84 1.09 1.71 1.12
N SER A 85 1.44 2.94 0.73
CA SER A 85 2.56 3.20 -0.17
C SER A 85 3.90 2.84 0.47
N PHE A 86 4.07 3.16 1.76
CA PHE A 86 5.22 2.75 2.56
C PHE A 86 5.34 1.22 2.64
N ALA A 87 4.25 0.53 2.97
CA ALA A 87 4.22 -0.93 3.03
C ALA A 87 4.54 -1.56 1.66
N ARG A 88 4.04 -0.98 0.56
CA ARG A 88 4.38 -1.43 -0.81
C ARG A 88 5.86 -1.22 -1.13
N GLN A 89 6.46 -0.11 -0.72
CA GLN A 89 7.88 0.11 -0.89
C GLN A 89 8.68 -0.96 -0.14
N LEU A 90 8.36 -1.24 1.12
CA LEU A 90 8.99 -2.34 1.87
C LEU A 90 8.86 -3.69 1.13
N ASN A 91 7.68 -3.99 0.60
CA ASN A 91 7.48 -5.20 -0.20
C ASN A 91 8.37 -5.22 -1.45
N SER A 92 8.62 -4.08 -2.09
CA SER A 92 9.53 -3.99 -3.23
C SER A 92 11.00 -4.24 -2.87
N TYR A 93 11.38 -4.00 -1.62
CA TYR A 93 12.76 -4.14 -1.12
C TYR A 93 13.11 -5.51 -0.57
N GLY A 94 12.15 -6.41 -0.37
CA GLY A 94 12.46 -7.68 0.27
C GLY A 94 11.56 -8.06 1.42
N PHE A 95 10.95 -7.08 2.07
CA PHE A 95 10.37 -7.28 3.39
C PHE A 95 9.21 -8.25 3.30
N LYS A 96 9.21 -9.20 4.24
CA LYS A 96 8.08 -10.08 4.49
C LYS A 96 7.18 -9.39 5.50
N ARG A 97 5.89 -9.30 5.17
CA ARG A 97 4.88 -8.85 6.13
C ARG A 97 4.64 -9.99 7.11
N GLY A 98 4.92 -9.75 8.39
CA GLY A 98 4.57 -10.66 9.47
C GLY A 98 3.04 -10.76 9.62
N LYS A 99 2.58 -11.87 10.19
CA LYS A 99 1.14 -12.13 10.40
C LYS A 99 0.51 -10.97 11.20
N LYS A 100 -0.65 -10.49 10.77
CA LYS A 100 -1.48 -9.49 11.47
C LYS A 100 -1.84 -10.03 12.87
N ARG A 101 -1.11 -9.61 13.90
CA ARG A 101 -1.21 -10.15 15.27
C ARG A 101 -2.33 -9.50 16.09
N HIS A 102 -3.52 -9.33 15.52
CA HIS A 102 -4.64 -8.49 15.98
C HIS A 102 -4.56 -7.03 15.48
N GLY A 103 -5.72 -6.35 15.46
CA GLY A 103 -6.00 -5.13 14.69
C GLY A 103 -4.87 -4.09 14.61
N HIS A 104 -4.68 -3.54 13.42
CA HIS A 104 -3.75 -2.45 13.05
C HIS A 104 -2.25 -2.63 13.35
N ILE A 105 -1.83 -3.79 13.87
CA ILE A 105 -0.41 -4.10 14.10
C ILE A 105 0.20 -4.75 12.84
N TYR A 106 1.32 -4.21 12.38
CA TYR A 106 2.06 -4.68 11.20
C TYR A 106 3.52 -4.94 11.52
N GLU A 107 3.95 -6.19 11.40
CA GLU A 107 5.36 -6.57 11.54
C GLU A 107 6.00 -6.67 10.14
N PHE A 108 7.24 -6.20 10.02
CA PHE A 108 8.03 -6.27 8.80
C PHE A 108 9.41 -6.84 9.11
N GLN A 109 9.79 -7.88 8.37
CA GLN A 109 11.06 -8.58 8.55
C GLN A 109 11.86 -8.62 7.24
N HIS A 110 13.17 -8.42 7.33
CA HIS A 110 14.07 -8.65 6.22
C HIS A 110 15.43 -9.17 6.71
N PRO A 111 16.01 -10.24 6.10
CA PRO A 111 17.24 -10.87 6.60
C PRO A 111 18.45 -9.93 6.71
N GLN A 112 18.53 -8.94 5.83
CA GLN A 112 19.65 -7.99 5.74
C GLN A 112 19.32 -6.61 6.31
N PHE A 113 18.12 -6.43 6.90
CA PHE A 113 17.73 -5.18 7.54
C PHE A 113 17.70 -5.39 9.04
N ARG A 114 18.77 -4.98 9.74
CA ARG A 114 18.98 -5.27 11.16
C ARG A 114 19.30 -4.01 11.96
N ARG A 115 18.75 -3.90 13.16
CA ARG A 115 19.00 -2.77 14.06
C ARG A 115 20.50 -2.59 14.29
N GLY A 116 21.02 -1.39 14.04
CA GLY A 116 22.43 -1.05 14.24
C GLY A 116 23.39 -1.42 13.09
N GLU A 117 22.95 -2.18 12.08
CA GLU A 117 23.80 -2.61 10.95
C GLU A 117 23.60 -1.72 9.70
N ARG A 118 23.62 -0.39 9.87
CA ARG A 118 23.35 0.60 8.81
C ARG A 118 24.36 0.51 7.65
N ASP A 119 25.59 0.12 7.94
CA ASP A 119 26.67 0.03 6.94
C ASP A 119 26.56 -1.22 6.04
N GLN A 120 25.67 -2.17 6.37
CA GLN A 120 25.44 -3.41 5.62
C GLN A 120 24.26 -3.34 4.62
N LEU A 121 23.64 -2.17 4.48
CA LEU A 121 22.64 -1.85 3.46
C LEU A 121 23.08 -1.88 1.96
N PRO A 122 24.37 -1.95 1.53
CA PRO A 122 24.77 -1.72 0.14
C PRO A 122 24.18 -2.65 -0.93
N THR A 123 23.57 -3.78 -0.57
CA THR A 123 23.16 -4.82 -1.54
C THR A 123 21.65 -5.01 -1.65
N MET A 124 20.84 -4.22 -0.93
CA MET A 124 19.38 -4.28 -1.06
C MET A 124 18.95 -3.67 -2.40
N LYS A 125 19.04 -4.48 -3.47
CA LYS A 125 18.54 -4.11 -4.80
C LYS A 125 17.02 -4.03 -4.73
N SER A 126 16.46 -2.86 -5.01
CA SER A 126 15.03 -2.73 -5.26
C SER A 126 14.62 -3.73 -6.33
N ARG A 127 13.65 -4.58 -6.04
CA ARG A 127 13.16 -5.59 -6.99
C ARG A 127 12.37 -4.98 -8.14
N MET A 128 12.19 -3.66 -8.18
CA MET A 128 11.52 -2.96 -9.28
C MET A 128 12.35 -2.83 -10.57
N GLY A 129 13.58 -3.37 -10.61
CA GLY A 129 14.41 -3.40 -11.81
C GLY A 129 15.23 -4.67 -12.02
N ALA A 130 14.94 -5.74 -11.27
CA ALA A 130 15.59 -7.03 -11.47
C ALA A 130 14.91 -7.78 -12.64
N PRO A 131 15.66 -8.48 -13.51
CA PRO A 131 15.05 -9.39 -14.46
C PRO A 131 14.22 -10.42 -13.69
N ASP A 132 13.02 -10.69 -14.20
CA ASP A 132 12.02 -11.51 -13.53
C ASP A 132 12.51 -12.96 -13.45
N THR A 133 13.16 -13.31 -12.34
CA THR A 133 13.54 -14.70 -12.08
C THR A 133 12.31 -15.48 -11.65
N GLN A 134 12.27 -16.77 -12.01
CA GLN A 134 11.17 -17.68 -11.67
C GLN A 134 10.86 -17.69 -10.16
N GLU A 135 11.88 -17.54 -9.31
CA GLU A 135 11.73 -17.43 -7.85
C GLU A 135 11.04 -16.13 -7.40
N THR A 136 11.32 -15.01 -8.08
CA THR A 136 10.67 -13.71 -7.81
C THR A 136 9.20 -13.73 -8.21
N LEU A 137 8.89 -14.35 -9.35
CA LEU A 137 7.52 -14.59 -9.80
C LEU A 137 6.74 -15.48 -8.83
N GLN A 138 7.33 -16.59 -8.40
CA GLN A 138 6.68 -17.49 -7.47
C GLN A 138 6.37 -16.80 -6.14
N THR A 139 7.33 -16.04 -5.61
CA THR A 139 7.13 -15.26 -4.38
C THR A 139 6.01 -14.23 -4.54
N ARG A 140 5.87 -13.60 -5.71
CA ARG A 140 4.76 -12.67 -6.02
C ARG A 140 3.42 -13.40 -6.09
N ILE A 141 3.38 -14.57 -6.71
CA ILE A 141 2.18 -15.42 -6.79
C ILE A 141 1.73 -15.82 -5.38
N ASP A 142 2.66 -16.25 -4.53
CA ASP A 142 2.35 -16.67 -3.16
C ASP A 142 1.79 -15.49 -2.33
N GLN A 143 2.37 -14.29 -2.48
CA GLN A 143 1.87 -13.06 -1.84
C GLN A 143 0.48 -12.65 -2.34
N LEU A 144 0.24 -12.73 -3.66
CA LEU A 144 -1.07 -12.44 -4.23
C LEU A 144 -2.12 -13.45 -3.77
N THR A 145 -1.73 -14.71 -3.63
CA THR A 145 -2.59 -15.78 -3.12
C THR A 145 -3.01 -15.51 -1.68
N ASP A 146 -2.06 -15.18 -0.80
CA ASP A 146 -2.33 -14.87 0.62
C ASP A 146 -3.27 -13.66 0.80
N VAL A 147 -3.07 -12.60 -0.01
CA VAL A 147 -3.98 -11.43 -0.02
C VAL A 147 -5.37 -11.83 -0.52
N THR A 148 -5.45 -12.67 -1.55
CA THR A 148 -6.72 -13.14 -2.11
C THR A 148 -7.50 -13.99 -1.12
N GLU A 149 -6.81 -14.88 -0.40
CA GLU A 149 -7.41 -15.71 0.65
C GLU A 149 -7.91 -14.87 1.83
N THR A 150 -7.12 -13.87 2.24
CA THR A 150 -7.51 -12.94 3.30
C THR A 150 -8.76 -12.14 2.90
N LEU A 151 -8.77 -11.56 1.69
CA LEU A 151 -9.93 -10.81 1.19
C LEU A 151 -11.16 -11.70 1.06
N LYS A 152 -10.99 -12.94 0.61
CA LYS A 152 -12.07 -13.92 0.54
C LYS A 152 -12.68 -14.19 1.92
N ALA A 153 -11.85 -14.39 2.94
CA ALA A 153 -12.31 -14.60 4.31
C ALA A 153 -13.06 -13.37 4.86
N GLU A 154 -12.58 -12.15 4.59
CA GLU A 154 -13.26 -10.91 5.01
C GLU A 154 -14.63 -10.75 4.31
N VAL A 155 -14.70 -11.07 3.01
CA VAL A 155 -15.96 -11.06 2.25
C VAL A 155 -16.96 -12.07 2.80
N ASP A 156 -16.51 -13.29 3.12
CA ASP A 156 -17.40 -14.31 3.67
C ASP A 156 -17.89 -13.94 5.07
N ALA A 157 -17.04 -13.33 5.91
CA ALA A 157 -17.47 -12.76 7.20
C ALA A 157 -18.51 -11.64 7.03
N MET A 158 -18.35 -10.78 6.02
CA MET A 158 -19.33 -9.72 5.72
C MET A 158 -20.68 -10.31 5.27
N LYS A 159 -20.67 -11.37 4.45
CA LYS A 159 -21.90 -12.05 4.03
C LYS A 159 -22.65 -12.64 5.22
N GLU A 160 -21.94 -13.30 6.14
CA GLU A 160 -22.54 -13.87 7.35
C GLU A 160 -23.15 -12.78 8.25
N MET A 161 -22.43 -11.67 8.43
CA MET A 161 -22.96 -10.53 9.18
C MET A 161 -24.22 -9.95 8.52
N LEU A 162 -24.25 -9.83 7.19
CA LEU A 162 -25.43 -9.38 6.46
C LEU A 162 -26.62 -10.34 6.64
N HIS A 163 -26.39 -11.65 6.52
CA HIS A 163 -27.41 -12.66 6.76
C HIS A 163 -28.00 -12.56 8.17
N MET A 164 -27.15 -12.42 9.18
CA MET A 164 -27.59 -12.27 10.58
C MET A 164 -28.43 -11.00 10.78
N LEU A 165 -28.02 -9.87 10.19
CA LEU A 165 -28.78 -8.62 10.27
C LEU A 165 -30.15 -8.73 9.59
N LEU A 166 -30.23 -9.40 8.44
CA LEU A 166 -31.49 -9.65 7.73
C LEU A 166 -32.42 -10.55 8.56
N GLN A 167 -31.90 -11.64 9.12
CA GLN A 167 -32.66 -12.54 10.00
C GLN A 167 -33.18 -11.79 11.23
N LYS A 168 -32.37 -10.95 11.86
CA LYS A 168 -32.76 -10.14 13.03
C LYS A 168 -33.85 -9.12 12.69
N LYS A 169 -33.79 -8.48 11.51
CA LYS A 169 -34.86 -7.58 11.03
C LYS A 169 -36.17 -8.33 10.83
N LEU A 170 -36.14 -9.52 10.21
CA LEU A 170 -37.33 -10.36 10.02
C LEU A 170 -37.94 -10.82 11.35
N LEU A 171 -37.11 -11.21 12.32
CA LEU A 171 -37.58 -11.62 13.64
C LEU A 171 -38.30 -10.47 14.37
N LYS A 172 -37.73 -9.26 14.33
CA LYS A 172 -38.35 -8.05 14.89
C LYS A 172 -39.68 -7.72 14.20
N ALA A 173 -39.76 -7.85 12.88
CA ALA A 173 -41.00 -7.62 12.14
C ALA A 173 -42.11 -8.60 12.54
N LYS A 174 -41.78 -9.90 12.68
CA LYS A 174 -42.71 -10.94 13.17
C LYS A 174 -43.19 -10.68 14.60
N GLN A 175 -42.29 -10.22 15.49
CA GLN A 175 -42.65 -9.87 16.87
C GLN A 175 -43.63 -8.69 16.93
N ARG A 176 -43.43 -7.65 16.10
CA ARG A 176 -44.33 -6.50 16.02
C ARG A 176 -45.73 -6.88 15.54
N GLN A 177 -45.83 -7.73 14.53
CA GLN A 177 -47.13 -8.23 14.04
C GLN A 177 -47.89 -9.01 15.12
N ARG A 178 -47.19 -9.86 15.89
CA ARG A 178 -47.78 -10.62 17.00
C ARG A 178 -48.23 -9.77 18.19
N ALA A 179 -47.53 -8.67 18.46
CA ALA A 179 -47.91 -7.74 19.52
C ALA A 179 -49.15 -6.94 19.13
N ALA A 180 -49.20 -6.43 17.90
CA ALA A 180 -50.35 -5.68 17.39
C ALA A 180 -51.64 -6.52 17.35
N SER A 181 -51.54 -7.82 17.02
CA SER A 181 -52.70 -8.72 16.97
C SER A 181 -53.21 -9.23 18.32
N ARG A 182 -52.60 -8.79 19.44
CA ARG A 182 -52.96 -9.25 20.80
C ARG A 182 -53.65 -8.17 21.63
N ASP A 183 -53.60 -6.91 21.18
CA ASP A 183 -54.23 -5.75 21.82
C ASP A 183 -55.56 -5.33 21.15
N GLU A 184 -55.99 -6.04 20.09
CA GLU A 184 -57.35 -5.98 19.48
C GLU A 184 -58.20 -7.18 19.94
#